data_AF-A0A9W9YHR3-F1
#
_entry.id   AF-A0A9W9YHR3-F1
#
_cell.length_a   1.000
_cell.length_b   1.000
_cell.length_c   1.000
_cell.angle_alpha   90.00
_cell.angle_beta   90.00
_cell.angle_gamma   90.00
#
_symmetry.space_group_name_H-M   'P 1'
#
loop_
_entity.id
_entity.type
_entity.pdbx_description
1 polymer ?
#
loop_
_entity_poly.entity_id
_entity_poly.type
_entity_poly.pdbx_seq_one_letter_code
_entity_poly.pdbx_strand_id
1 'polypeptide(L)'
;MFLYCFRFKTFEDEINKKSDTLYIVSFRGDHLVIPATEYNGTQRPKMSFMIMAPPNRTEWQQGDSTKRNPDLVTMMQIDCQVMDTKIVYIKKSSIPMPHSDSPYFSTPAPVSAPQDYSAPAGNTLIKPAK
;
A
#
# COMPACT_ATOMS: atom_id res chain seq x y z
N MET A 1 1.67 -4.40 -19.75
CA MET A 1 2.86 -3.89 -19.01
C MET A 1 2.97 -2.36 -19.02
N PHE A 2 3.04 -1.70 -20.18
CA PHE A 2 3.26 -0.24 -20.28
C PHE A 2 2.19 0.62 -19.58
N LEU A 3 0.90 0.27 -19.70
CA LEU A 3 -0.19 1.00 -19.05
C LEU A 3 -0.15 0.93 -17.52
N TYR A 4 0.32 -0.19 -16.96
CA TYR A 4 0.44 -0.39 -15.51
C TYR A 4 1.54 0.51 -14.91
N CYS A 5 2.69 0.60 -15.58
CA CYS A 5 3.78 1.49 -15.18
C CYS A 5 3.36 2.96 -15.21
N PHE A 6 2.60 3.37 -16.25
CA PHE A 6 2.07 4.74 -16.35
C PHE A 6 1.10 5.06 -15.20
N ARG A 7 0.14 4.18 -14.92
CA ARG A 7 -0.81 4.38 -13.81
C ARG A 7 -0.14 4.41 -12.44
N PHE A 8 0.90 3.60 -12.25
CA PHE A 8 1.68 3.59 -11.03
C PHE A 8 2.42 4.93 -10.82
N LYS A 9 3.08 5.44 -11.86
CA LYS A 9 3.73 6.77 -11.86
C LYS A 9 2.74 7.90 -11.54
N THR A 10 1.60 7.94 -12.24
CA THR A 10 0.56 8.94 -11.99
C THR A 10 0.08 8.90 -10.53
N PHE A 11 -0.07 7.69 -9.96
CA PHE A 11 -0.45 7.56 -8.57
C PHE A 11 0.63 8.06 -7.61
N GLU A 12 1.91 7.73 -7.83
CA GLU A 12 3.04 8.25 -7.04
C GLU A 12 3.08 9.79 -7.03
N ASP A 13 2.79 10.40 -8.18
CA ASP A 13 2.73 11.86 -8.33
C ASP A 13 1.55 12.45 -7.54
N GLU A 14 0.36 11.84 -7.62
CA GLU A 14 -0.85 12.30 -6.91
C GLU A 14 -0.66 12.28 -5.39
N ILE A 15 -0.01 11.24 -4.86
CA ILE A 15 0.30 11.14 -3.42
C ILE A 15 1.52 11.96 -3.01
N ASN A 16 2.13 12.70 -3.93
CA ASN A 16 3.34 13.49 -3.71
C ASN A 16 4.46 12.65 -3.06
N LYS A 17 4.67 11.43 -3.59
CA LYS A 17 5.59 10.42 -3.04
C LYS A 17 6.94 11.04 -2.71
N LYS A 18 7.42 10.81 -1.49
CA LYS A 18 8.78 11.15 -1.08
C LYS A 18 9.75 10.04 -1.47
N SER A 19 10.96 10.42 -1.87
CA SER A 19 12.00 9.48 -2.27
C SER A 19 12.50 8.64 -1.09
N ASP A 20 12.49 9.19 0.12
CA ASP A 20 13.02 8.60 1.35
C ASP A 20 11.98 7.85 2.21
N THR A 21 10.75 7.68 1.69
CA THR A 21 9.62 7.14 2.43
C THR A 21 9.05 5.91 1.72
N LEU A 22 8.87 4.83 2.47
CA LEU A 22 8.16 3.63 2.01
C LEU A 22 6.66 3.82 2.25
N TYR A 23 5.83 3.52 1.24
CA TYR A 23 4.38 3.60 1.36
C TYR A 23 3.73 2.22 1.33
N ILE A 24 2.81 1.98 2.25
CA ILE A 24 1.89 0.85 2.20
C ILE A 24 0.48 1.43 2.00
N VAL A 25 -0.09 1.19 0.83
CA VAL A 25 -1.41 1.69 0.46
C VAL A 25 -2.37 0.53 0.45
N SER A 26 -3.42 0.59 1.27
CA SER A 26 -4.45 -0.46 1.35
C SER A 26 -5.74 0.02 0.70
N PHE A 27 -6.10 -0.68 -0.36
CA PHE A 27 -7.42 -0.66 -0.97
C PHE A 27 -8.25 -1.79 -0.33
N ARG A 28 -9.59 -1.76 -0.48
CA ARG A 28 -10.56 -2.62 0.24
C ARG A 28 -10.33 -4.14 0.24
N GLY A 29 -9.38 -4.64 -0.55
CA GLY A 29 -8.90 -6.02 -0.49
C GLY A 29 -7.45 -6.22 -0.92
N ASP A 30 -6.75 -5.16 -1.35
CA ASP A 30 -5.42 -5.24 -1.94
C ASP A 30 -4.48 -4.23 -1.29
N HIS A 31 -3.21 -4.60 -1.19
CA HIS A 31 -2.16 -3.74 -0.67
C HIS A 31 -1.12 -3.47 -1.74
N LEU A 32 -0.79 -2.20 -1.94
CA LEU A 32 0.30 -1.74 -2.79
C LEU A 32 1.46 -1.32 -1.89
N VAL A 33 2.64 -1.88 -2.12
CA VAL A 33 3.88 -1.45 -1.47
C VAL A 33 4.70 -0.64 -2.46
N ILE A 34 5.00 0.60 -2.09
CA ILE A 34 5.83 1.51 -2.89
C ILE A 34 7.15 1.69 -2.13
N PRO A 35 8.28 1.21 -2.68
CA PRO A 35 9.56 1.29 -1.99
C PRO A 35 10.08 2.72 -1.94
N ALA A 36 10.85 3.02 -0.89
CA ALA A 36 11.72 4.19 -0.90
C ALA A 36 12.78 4.01 -1.99
N THR A 37 13.05 5.09 -2.73
CA THR A 37 14.06 5.13 -3.79
C THR A 37 15.38 5.72 -3.30
N GLU A 38 15.36 6.37 -2.13
CA GLU A 38 16.51 6.95 -1.47
C GLU A 38 16.55 6.51 -0.01
N TYR A 39 17.76 6.39 0.54
CA TYR A 39 17.97 6.04 1.93
C TYR A 39 18.92 7.04 2.56
N ASN A 40 18.46 7.70 3.64
CA ASN A 40 19.28 8.57 4.44
C ASN A 40 19.76 7.84 5.70
N GLY A 41 21.03 7.43 5.72
CA GLY A 41 21.60 6.69 6.85
C GLY A 41 21.75 7.48 8.16
N THR A 42 21.54 8.80 8.14
CA THR A 42 21.59 9.64 9.36
C THR A 42 20.23 9.85 10.01
N GLN A 43 19.15 9.58 9.29
CA GLN A 43 17.79 9.71 9.79
C GLN A 43 17.14 8.33 9.94
N ARG A 44 16.14 8.23 10.82
CA ARG A 44 15.33 7.02 10.88
C ARG A 44 14.61 6.84 9.53
N PRO A 45 14.49 5.61 9.00
CA PRO A 45 13.71 5.37 7.81
C PRO A 45 12.27 5.84 8.00
N LYS A 46 11.65 6.37 6.96
CA LYS A 46 10.27 6.86 7.00
C LYS A 46 9.32 5.85 6.34
N MET A 47 8.14 5.75 6.92
CA MET A 47 7.06 4.92 6.41
C MET A 47 5.77 5.74 6.44
N SER A 48 4.92 5.53 5.44
CA SER A 48 3.58 6.07 5.43
C SER A 48 2.56 4.97 5.12
N PHE A 49 1.51 4.91 5.93
CA PHE A 49 0.40 3.98 5.74
C PHE A 49 -0.83 4.75 5.25
N MET A 50 -1.31 4.42 4.05
CA MET A 50 -2.53 5.00 3.48
C MET A 50 -3.63 3.96 3.45
N ILE A 51 -4.77 4.30 4.04
CA ILE A 51 -5.97 3.44 4.05
C ILE A 51 -7.20 4.23 3.65
N MET A 52 -8.14 3.60 2.95
CA MET A 52 -9.38 4.29 2.61
C MET A 52 -10.10 4.76 3.87
N ALA A 53 -10.48 6.03 3.87
CA ALA A 53 -11.20 6.61 4.99
C ALA A 53 -12.62 6.01 5.03
N PRO A 54 -13.16 5.71 6.23
CA PRO A 54 -14.53 5.24 6.33
C PRO A 54 -15.50 6.30 5.76
N PRO A 55 -16.54 5.88 5.03
CA PRO A 55 -17.46 6.79 4.33
C PRO A 55 -18.25 7.68 5.29
N ASN A 56 -18.26 7.36 6.58
CA ASN A 56 -19.00 8.03 7.63
C ASN A 56 -18.09 8.67 8.67
N ARG A 57 -17.07 9.43 8.25
CA ARG A 57 -16.46 10.42 9.15
C ARG A 57 -17.36 11.64 9.26
N THR A 58 -18.47 11.49 9.98
CA THR A 58 -19.13 12.57 10.73
C THR A 58 -18.19 13.00 11.85
N GLU A 59 -17.60 14.20 11.73
CA GLU A 59 -17.36 15.18 12.83
C GLU A 59 -16.27 16.22 12.47
N TRP A 60 -15.25 15.89 11.65
CA TRP A 60 -14.23 16.87 11.24
C TRP A 60 -14.57 17.64 9.95
N GLN A 61 -15.60 17.19 9.22
CA GLN A 61 -16.13 17.87 8.02
C GLN A 61 -17.59 18.27 8.27
N GLN A 62 -17.83 19.07 9.32
CA GLN A 62 -19.11 19.74 9.49
C GLN A 62 -19.06 21.08 8.74
N GLY A 63 -19.00 21.00 7.42
CA GLY A 63 -18.88 22.17 6.56
C GLY A 63 -18.71 21.74 5.11
N ASP A 64 -19.83 21.68 4.39
CA ASP A 64 -19.91 21.49 2.95
C ASP A 64 -19.98 20.03 2.44
N SER A 65 -21.13 19.41 2.68
CA SER A 65 -21.59 18.18 2.00
C SER A 65 -21.74 18.33 0.48
N THR A 66 -21.46 19.49 -0.11
CA THR A 66 -21.65 19.82 -1.54
C THR A 66 -20.39 19.57 -2.39
N LYS A 67 -19.28 19.13 -1.81
CA LYS A 67 -17.98 18.93 -2.50
C LYS A 67 -17.41 17.51 -2.46
N ARG A 68 -18.26 16.48 -2.47
CA ARG A 68 -17.76 15.13 -2.77
C ARG A 68 -17.61 15.02 -4.29
N ASN A 69 -16.39 15.20 -4.79
CA ASN A 69 -16.08 14.87 -6.17
C ASN A 69 -16.19 13.33 -6.31
N PRO A 70 -17.10 12.80 -7.14
CA PRO A 70 -17.29 11.36 -7.29
C PRO A 70 -16.05 10.63 -7.83
N ASP A 71 -15.11 11.38 -8.44
CA ASP A 71 -13.89 10.85 -9.02
C ASP A 71 -12.74 10.74 -8.00
N LEU A 72 -12.92 11.26 -6.77
CA LEU A 72 -11.88 11.25 -5.74
C LEU A 72 -12.17 10.23 -4.64
N VAL A 73 -11.13 9.51 -4.22
CA VAL A 73 -11.17 8.59 -3.08
C VAL A 73 -10.48 9.22 -1.90
N THR A 74 -11.21 9.42 -0.80
CA THR A 74 -10.61 9.91 0.45
C THR A 74 -9.81 8.80 1.13
N MET A 75 -8.53 9.07 1.39
CA MET A 75 -7.65 8.18 2.14
C MET A 75 -7.18 8.86 3.43
N MET A 76 -6.92 8.06 4.45
CA MET A 76 -6.24 8.45 5.68
C MET A 76 -4.78 8.03 5.56
N GLN A 77 -3.88 9.00 5.63
CA GLN A 77 -2.43 8.81 5.64
C GLN A 77 -1.90 8.90 7.08
N ILE A 78 -1.01 7.98 7.44
CA ILE A 78 -0.37 7.92 8.76
C ILE A 78 1.13 7.85 8.52
N ASP A 79 1.83 8.94 8.86
CA ASP A 79 3.28 9.02 8.73
C ASP A 79 3.97 8.58 10.02
N CYS A 80 4.98 7.73 9.89
CA CYS A 80 5.73 7.20 11.01
C CYS A 80 7.23 7.04 10.68
N GLN A 81 8.03 6.99 11.74
CA GLN A 81 9.45 6.63 11.65
C GLN A 81 9.64 5.18 12.06
N VAL A 82 10.48 4.48 11.31
CA VAL A 82 10.84 3.09 11.59
C VAL A 82 11.82 3.08 12.75
N MET A 83 11.45 2.36 13.81
CA MET A 83 12.26 2.25 15.03
C MET A 83 13.18 1.04 15.01
N ASP A 84 12.71 -0.08 14.45
CA ASP A 84 13.43 -1.35 14.36
C ASP A 84 12.93 -2.14 13.14
N THR A 85 13.83 -2.80 12.42
CA THR A 85 13.53 -3.65 11.26
C THR A 85 14.22 -5.00 11.45
N LYS A 86 13.43 -6.06 11.57
CA LYS A 86 13.93 -7.42 11.76
C LYS A 86 13.25 -8.42 10.84
N ILE A 87 14.01 -9.40 10.39
CA ILE A 87 13.48 -10.55 9.66
C ILE A 87 12.86 -11.50 10.69
N VAL A 88 11.60 -11.86 10.48
CA VAL A 88 10.86 -12.80 11.33
C VAL A 88 10.44 -14.03 10.52
N TYR A 89 10.49 -15.21 11.13
CA TYR A 89 10.03 -16.46 10.53
C TYR A 89 8.71 -16.88 11.17
N ILE A 90 7.66 -16.96 10.37
CA ILE A 90 6.31 -17.31 10.82
C ILE A 90 5.93 -18.64 10.16
N LYS A 91 5.30 -19.54 10.94
CA LYS A 91 4.80 -20.81 10.39
C LYS A 91 3.68 -20.51 9.40
N LYS A 92 3.74 -21.09 8.19
CA LYS A 92 2.69 -20.89 7.18
C LYS A 92 1.28 -21.24 7.70
N SER A 93 1.18 -22.24 8.59
CA SER A 93 -0.07 -22.67 9.20
C SER A 93 -0.67 -21.68 10.20
N SER A 94 0.07 -20.68 10.68
CA SER A 94 -0.46 -19.64 11.57
C SER A 94 -0.91 -18.38 10.84
N ILE A 95 -0.73 -18.32 9.52
CA ILE A 95 -1.24 -17.21 8.71
C ILE A 95 -2.76 -17.36 8.62
N PRO A 96 -3.54 -16.36 9.05
CA PRO A 96 -4.99 -16.44 8.94
C PRO A 96 -5.39 -16.55 7.47
N MET A 97 -6.20 -17.55 7.15
CA MET A 97 -6.87 -17.60 5.84
C MET A 97 -7.85 -16.42 5.79
N PRO A 98 -7.96 -15.72 4.64
CA PRO A 98 -9.03 -14.76 4.45
C PRO A 98 -10.37 -15.48 4.62
N HIS A 99 -11.10 -15.19 5.70
CA HIS A 99 -12.48 -15.62 5.83
C HIS A 99 -13.34 -14.70 4.95
N SER A 100 -14.04 -15.29 3.99
CA SER A 100 -14.91 -14.62 3.01
C SER A 100 -16.00 -13.74 3.65
N ASP A 101 -16.28 -13.94 4.94
CA ASP A 101 -17.40 -13.32 5.66
C ASP A 101 -17.01 -12.07 6.47
N SER A 102 -15.74 -11.62 6.41
CA SER A 102 -15.36 -10.39 7.09
C SER A 102 -15.95 -9.18 6.34
N PRO A 103 -16.73 -8.31 7.01
CA PRO A 103 -17.35 -7.14 6.39
C PRO A 103 -16.33 -6.11 5.87
N TYR A 104 -15.04 -6.29 6.17
CA TYR A 104 -13.94 -5.52 5.62
C TYR A 104 -13.46 -6.02 4.26
N PHE A 105 -13.70 -7.29 3.93
CA PHE A 105 -13.30 -7.95 2.68
C PHE A 105 -14.53 -8.23 1.80
N SER A 106 -15.37 -7.23 1.54
CA SER A 106 -16.40 -7.39 0.52
C SER A 106 -15.75 -7.48 -0.86
N THR A 107 -15.93 -8.63 -1.52
CA THR A 107 -15.44 -8.96 -2.86
C THR A 107 -15.78 -7.86 -3.87
N PRO A 108 -14.81 -7.25 -4.57
CA PRO A 108 -15.11 -6.49 -5.78
C PRO A 108 -15.72 -7.47 -6.80
N ALA A 109 -16.80 -7.05 -7.47
CA ALA A 109 -17.46 -7.84 -8.50
C ALA A 109 -16.44 -8.43 -9.51
N PRO A 110 -16.65 -9.67 -10.01
CA PRO A 110 -15.68 -10.35 -10.85
C PRO A 110 -15.50 -9.60 -12.17
N VAL A 111 -14.39 -8.87 -12.28
CA VAL A 111 -13.87 -8.44 -13.58
C VAL A 111 -12.97 -9.56 -14.06
N SER A 112 -13.41 -10.25 -15.11
CA SER A 112 -12.71 -11.36 -15.75
C SER A 112 -11.26 -10.97 -16.10
N ALA A 113 -10.29 -11.44 -15.31
CA ALA A 113 -8.88 -11.33 -15.61
C ALA A 113 -8.31 -12.71 -15.99
N PRO A 114 -7.55 -12.84 -17.09
CA PRO A 114 -6.82 -14.07 -17.40
C PRO A 114 -5.75 -14.33 -16.33
N GLN A 115 -5.71 -15.57 -15.84
CA GLN A 115 -4.69 -16.05 -14.90
C GLN A 115 -3.35 -16.22 -15.64
N ASP A 116 -2.35 -15.41 -15.30
CA ASP A 116 -0.95 -15.85 -15.31
C ASP A 116 -0.08 -14.93 -14.43
N TYR A 117 0.01 -15.26 -13.14
CA TYR A 117 1.03 -14.73 -12.25
C TYR A 117 2.02 -15.85 -11.92
N SER A 118 2.89 -16.15 -12.88
CA SER A 118 4.10 -16.91 -12.62
C SER A 118 5.12 -15.99 -11.96
N ALA A 119 5.43 -16.24 -10.68
CA ALA A 119 6.53 -15.59 -9.97
C ALA A 119 7.87 -15.97 -10.64
N PRO A 120 8.75 -15.02 -11.01
CA PRO A 120 10.07 -15.36 -11.53
C PRO A 120 10.92 -16.02 -10.42
N ALA A 121 11.46 -17.19 -10.75
CA ALA A 121 12.32 -18.00 -9.89
C ALA A 121 13.78 -17.52 -9.93
N GLY A 122 14.39 -17.34 -8.74
CA GLY A 122 15.85 -17.15 -8.52
C GLY A 122 16.41 -15.82 -9.05
N ASN A 123 17.53 -15.24 -8.61
CA ASN A 123 18.62 -15.51 -7.67
C ASN A 123 19.55 -14.27 -7.83
N THR A 124 20.06 -13.59 -6.80
CA THR A 124 21.41 -13.81 -6.23
C THR A 124 21.66 -12.66 -5.24
N LEU A 125 21.80 -12.97 -3.96
CA LEU A 125 22.20 -12.02 -2.93
C LEU A 125 23.72 -11.95 -2.92
N ILE A 126 24.31 -10.92 -3.54
CA ILE A 126 25.76 -10.71 -3.49
C ILE A 126 26.11 -10.22 -2.08
N LYS A 127 26.92 -11.01 -1.38
CA LYS A 127 27.47 -10.68 -0.06
C LYS A 127 28.51 -9.57 -0.20
N PRO A 128 28.51 -8.52 0.65
CA PRO A 128 29.55 -7.50 0.61
C PRO A 128 30.91 -8.12 1.00
N ALA A 129 31.93 -7.80 0.21
CA ALA A 129 33.32 -8.11 0.49
C ALA A 129 33.84 -7.30 1.69
N LYS A 130 34.79 -7.89 2.39
CA LYS A 130 35.39 -7.41 3.64
C LYS A 130 36.36 -6.25 3.42
#